data_AF-A0A847F9I3-F1
#
_entry.id   AF-A0A847F9I3-F1
#
_cell.length_a   1.000
_cell.length_b   1.000
_cell.length_c   1.000
_cell.angle_alpha   90.00
_cell.angle_beta   90.00
_cell.angle_gamma   90.00
#
_symmetry.space_group_name_H-M   'P 1'
#
loop_
_entity.id
_entity.type
_entity.pdbx_description
1 polymer ?
#
loop_
_entity_poly.entity_id
_entity_poly.type
_entity_poly.pdbx_seq_one_letter_code
_entity_poly.pdbx_strand_id
1 'polypeptide(L)'
;TATNSTRPAKVYLPPGYSTSNRYSVLYLLHGIGGSEGDWFADWGGRTNIIADNLIADGKIKPLIIVTPNTNAEGVGIGDGYENFTRDLIDCLIPYIESRYSVYTDREHRAIAGLSMGGGQSFNIGLTNLDKFAYIGPISSAPNTYANDRLFPDGGAAAREKLKLLFIACGTDDYLIGFGQRVHEFCSSNNINHTYWLIPGGGHDFGVWKPGLWNFLQMAEEAGFTDYNAPPPPTPTPRSAFERIEAEDFNNMSGIQNESCDEGGQNIGYIENGDYVVYSNIDFGDGAGEFLARVASGSSGGKIEIRLDSITGPLVGTCSVAGTGGWQKWVDVTCEVSGLSGIHDLYLKFTGGSGYLINMNWWKFSAATIDPTPTPNGSLGDINSDGNIDSSDLQLLKRHLLRKSLLTGTSLLNADVNKDGSVDSTDCTLLKRYILRVIKEFPE
;
A
#
# COMPACT_ATOMS: atom_id res chain seq x y z
N THR A 1 3.97 18.90 3.24
CA THR A 1 3.88 19.05 4.71
C THR A 1 5.28 19.33 5.25
N ALA A 2 5.45 19.63 6.56
CA ALA A 2 6.56 20.32 7.25
C ALA A 2 7.13 21.63 6.66
N THR A 3 7.58 21.66 5.40
CA THR A 3 8.16 22.85 4.75
C THR A 3 7.20 23.67 3.89
N ASN A 4 5.99 23.16 3.66
CA ASN A 4 5.02 23.72 2.72
C ASN A 4 5.61 24.00 1.31
N SER A 5 6.52 23.14 0.86
CA SER A 5 7.24 23.30 -0.40
C SER A 5 7.39 21.96 -1.14
N THR A 6 7.63 22.02 -2.45
CA THR A 6 8.06 20.86 -3.24
C THR A 6 9.55 20.63 -3.00
N ARG A 7 9.92 19.40 -2.60
CA ARG A 7 11.30 19.07 -2.24
C ARG A 7 11.88 18.00 -3.18
N PRO A 8 13.13 18.14 -3.61
CA PRO A 8 13.75 17.18 -4.51
C PRO A 8 14.24 15.92 -3.78
N ALA A 9 14.18 14.79 -4.48
CA ALA A 9 14.81 13.53 -4.12
C ALA A 9 15.32 12.84 -5.40
N LYS A 10 16.38 12.05 -5.29
CA LYS A 10 16.82 11.15 -6.37
C LYS A 10 16.46 9.71 -5.99
N VAL A 11 16.14 8.92 -7.01
CA VAL A 11 15.77 7.51 -6.86
C VAL A 11 16.66 6.69 -7.79
N TYR A 12 17.39 5.74 -7.22
CA TYR A 12 18.07 4.68 -7.95
C TYR A 12 17.13 3.48 -8.06
N LEU A 13 16.97 3.00 -9.29
CA LEU A 13 16.30 1.75 -9.61
C LEU A 13 17.35 0.72 -9.97
N PRO A 14 17.28 -0.50 -9.42
CA PRO A 14 18.28 -1.52 -9.69
C PRO A 14 18.20 -2.00 -11.16
N PRO A 15 19.30 -2.53 -11.72
CA PRO A 15 19.29 -3.16 -13.04
C PRO A 15 18.17 -4.19 -13.15
N GLY A 16 17.36 -4.09 -14.21
CA GLY A 16 16.22 -4.98 -14.42
C GLY A 16 14.98 -4.69 -13.56
N TYR A 17 14.88 -3.48 -12.98
CA TYR A 17 13.67 -3.03 -12.29
C TYR A 17 12.41 -3.28 -13.14
N SER A 18 11.40 -3.89 -12.51
CA SER A 18 10.09 -4.16 -13.11
C SER A 18 9.00 -3.96 -12.07
N THR A 19 7.87 -3.39 -12.48
CA THR A 19 6.69 -3.24 -11.62
C THR A 19 6.02 -4.56 -11.26
N SER A 20 6.44 -5.68 -11.87
CA SER A 20 5.98 -7.03 -11.51
C SER A 20 6.69 -7.62 -10.29
N ASN A 21 7.80 -7.02 -9.85
CA ASN A 21 8.53 -7.40 -8.64
C ASN A 21 8.34 -6.34 -7.55
N ARG A 22 8.56 -6.68 -6.27
CA ARG A 22 8.64 -5.69 -5.19
C ARG A 22 10.08 -5.58 -4.67
N TYR A 23 10.47 -4.38 -4.26
CA TYR A 23 11.84 -4.07 -3.84
C TYR A 23 11.86 -3.44 -2.44
N SER A 24 12.87 -3.79 -1.64
CA SER A 24 13.19 -3.08 -0.41
C SER A 24 13.69 -1.67 -0.70
N VAL A 25 13.53 -0.76 0.25
CA VAL A 25 13.87 0.65 0.08
C VAL A 25 14.87 1.11 1.15
N LEU A 26 16.00 1.63 0.69
CA LEU A 26 16.96 2.36 1.51
C LEU A 26 16.76 3.87 1.34
N TYR A 27 16.45 4.57 2.43
CA TYR A 27 16.51 6.04 2.49
C TYR A 27 17.91 6.48 2.92
N LEU A 28 18.64 7.15 2.04
CA LEU A 28 20.06 7.45 2.18
C LEU A 28 20.31 8.96 2.28
N LEU A 29 20.72 9.41 3.45
CA LEU A 29 20.72 10.81 3.86
C LEU A 29 22.10 11.47 3.70
N HIS A 30 22.14 12.68 3.14
CA HIS A 30 23.36 13.46 2.97
C HIS A 30 23.72 14.30 4.21
N GLY A 31 24.95 14.82 4.24
CA GLY A 31 25.47 15.67 5.32
C GLY A 31 25.09 17.15 5.19
N ILE A 32 25.54 17.96 6.15
CA ILE A 32 25.32 19.41 6.14
C ILE A 32 25.97 20.06 4.90
N GLY A 33 25.27 21.01 4.28
CA GLY A 33 25.72 21.66 3.04
C GLY A 33 25.61 20.80 1.78
N GLY A 34 25.13 19.56 1.91
CA GLY A 34 24.91 18.65 0.80
C GLY A 34 23.53 18.76 0.15
N SER A 35 23.28 17.86 -0.80
CA SER A 35 22.04 17.76 -1.56
C SER A 35 21.60 16.31 -1.82
N GLU A 36 20.40 16.13 -2.36
CA GLU A 36 19.88 14.85 -2.84
C GLU A 36 20.78 14.18 -3.90
N GLY A 37 21.69 14.94 -4.54
CA GLY A 37 22.57 14.45 -5.60
C GLY A 37 23.92 13.88 -5.12
N ASP A 38 24.37 14.20 -3.91
CA ASP A 38 25.75 13.96 -3.47
C ASP A 38 26.12 12.47 -3.42
N TRP A 39 25.16 11.64 -3.03
CA TRP A 39 25.33 10.19 -3.01
C TRP A 39 25.51 9.58 -4.41
N PHE A 40 25.04 10.25 -5.47
CA PHE A 40 25.22 9.81 -6.86
C PHE A 40 26.32 10.55 -7.61
N ALA A 41 26.86 11.62 -7.04
CA ALA A 41 27.86 12.44 -7.71
C ALA A 41 29.20 11.70 -7.90
N ASP A 42 29.89 11.98 -9.01
CA ASP A 42 31.21 11.42 -9.30
C ASP A 42 32.28 11.76 -8.25
N TRP A 43 32.16 12.95 -7.65
CA TRP A 43 33.00 13.43 -6.55
C TRP A 43 32.53 12.92 -5.18
N GLY A 44 31.33 12.37 -5.11
CA GLY A 44 30.67 11.95 -3.87
C GLY A 44 30.57 10.43 -3.73
N GLY A 45 29.36 9.97 -3.44
CA GLY A 45 29.10 8.60 -2.98
C GLY A 45 29.21 7.52 -4.06
N ARG A 46 28.93 7.86 -5.33
CA ARG A 46 28.80 6.89 -6.44
C ARG A 46 27.93 5.68 -6.06
N THR A 47 26.84 5.92 -5.34
CA THR A 47 25.95 4.89 -4.77
C THR A 47 25.42 3.92 -5.82
N ASN A 48 25.09 4.42 -7.02
CA ASN A 48 24.66 3.58 -8.14
C ASN A 48 25.74 2.56 -8.53
N ILE A 49 27.01 2.95 -8.59
CA ILE A 49 28.12 2.05 -8.93
C ILE A 49 28.36 1.03 -7.81
N ILE A 50 28.26 1.46 -6.55
CA ILE A 50 28.38 0.56 -5.39
C ILE A 50 27.28 -0.50 -5.43
N ALA A 51 26.02 -0.07 -5.60
CA ALA A 51 24.86 -0.96 -5.65
C ALA A 51 24.92 -1.91 -6.86
N ASP A 52 25.19 -1.40 -8.06
CA ASP A 52 25.28 -2.20 -9.29
C ASP A 52 26.35 -3.30 -9.15
N ASN A 53 27.52 -2.97 -8.61
CA ASN A 53 28.60 -3.96 -8.42
C ASN A 53 28.22 -5.01 -7.36
N LEU A 54 27.61 -4.60 -6.24
CA LEU A 54 27.17 -5.54 -5.21
C LEU A 54 26.06 -6.47 -5.72
N ILE A 55 25.14 -5.95 -6.54
CA ILE A 55 24.07 -6.74 -7.17
C ILE A 55 24.66 -7.71 -8.20
N ALA A 56 25.57 -7.23 -9.06
CA ALA A 56 26.23 -8.06 -10.06
C ALA A 56 27.07 -9.19 -9.44
N ASP A 57 27.71 -8.91 -8.31
CA ASP A 57 28.46 -9.89 -7.51
C ASP A 57 27.56 -10.86 -6.72
N GLY A 58 26.24 -10.63 -6.70
CA GLY A 58 25.28 -11.42 -5.90
C GLY A 58 25.42 -11.23 -4.39
N LYS A 59 26.07 -10.15 -3.93
CA LYS A 59 26.29 -9.83 -2.51
C LYS A 59 25.08 -9.16 -1.86
N ILE A 60 24.25 -8.50 -2.65
CA ILE A 60 22.95 -7.96 -2.25
C ILE A 60 21.94 -8.26 -3.34
N LYS A 61 20.65 -8.41 -3.00
CA LYS A 61 19.60 -8.47 -4.03
C LYS A 61 19.22 -7.07 -4.50
N PRO A 62 18.55 -6.95 -5.66
CA PRO A 62 18.02 -5.68 -6.14
C PRO A 62 17.19 -4.92 -5.09
N LEU A 63 17.50 -3.64 -4.91
CA LEU A 63 16.80 -2.73 -4.00
C LEU A 63 16.62 -1.35 -4.65
N ILE A 64 15.67 -0.57 -4.14
CA ILE A 64 15.53 0.86 -4.46
C ILE A 64 16.31 1.68 -3.43
N ILE A 65 17.03 2.70 -3.88
CA ILE A 65 17.71 3.66 -3.00
C ILE A 65 17.17 5.06 -3.27
N VAL A 66 16.71 5.73 -2.22
CA VAL A 66 16.11 7.06 -2.28
C VAL A 66 16.99 8.03 -1.50
N THR A 67 17.48 9.07 -2.17
CA THR A 67 18.29 10.13 -1.54
C THR A 67 17.49 11.43 -1.55
N PRO A 68 16.85 11.81 -0.44
CA PRO A 68 16.15 13.08 -0.34
C PRO A 68 17.09 14.23 -0.05
N ASN A 69 16.64 15.45 -0.32
CA ASN A 69 17.23 16.63 0.31
C ASN A 69 16.85 16.62 1.79
N THR A 70 17.81 16.71 2.70
CA THR A 70 17.58 16.58 4.14
C THR A 70 17.48 17.93 4.86
N ASN A 71 17.72 19.03 4.14
CA ASN A 71 17.56 20.39 4.64
C ASN A 71 16.07 20.77 4.53
N ALA A 72 15.27 20.47 5.55
CA ALA A 72 13.84 20.80 5.58
C ALA A 72 13.60 22.19 6.18
N GLU A 73 14.24 23.20 5.57
CA GLU A 73 14.12 24.61 5.95
C GLU A 73 12.90 25.28 5.30
N GLY A 74 12.28 26.25 5.99
CA GLY A 74 11.07 26.95 5.53
C GLY A 74 10.66 28.09 6.46
N VAL A 75 9.76 28.97 5.99
CA VAL A 75 9.30 30.13 6.77
C VAL A 75 8.59 29.65 8.04
N GLY A 76 9.11 30.03 9.21
CA GLY A 76 8.55 29.66 10.53
C GLY A 76 9.08 28.35 11.12
N ILE A 77 10.10 27.73 10.51
CA ILE A 77 10.68 26.47 10.96
C ILE A 77 11.88 26.74 11.87
N GLY A 78 11.69 26.54 13.18
CA GLY A 78 12.73 26.77 14.21
C GLY A 78 13.83 25.70 14.22
N ASP A 79 13.56 24.49 13.74
CA ASP A 79 14.53 23.41 13.56
C ASP A 79 14.21 22.61 12.28
N GLY A 80 15.00 22.83 11.23
CA GLY A 80 14.85 22.15 9.93
C GLY A 80 15.19 20.66 9.99
N TYR A 81 15.84 20.18 11.05
CA TYR A 81 16.30 18.79 11.16
C TYR A 81 15.25 17.88 11.80
N GLU A 82 14.53 18.34 12.83
CA GLU A 82 13.42 17.57 13.42
C GLU A 82 12.25 17.44 12.42
N ASN A 83 11.99 18.50 11.64
CA ASN A 83 10.92 18.52 10.65
C ASN A 83 11.20 17.65 9.43
N PHE A 84 12.46 17.37 9.09
CA PHE A 84 12.78 16.40 8.04
C PHE A 84 12.20 15.01 8.34
N THR A 85 12.11 14.61 9.62
CA THR A 85 11.47 13.36 10.02
C THR A 85 10.04 13.28 9.50
N ARG A 86 9.26 14.35 9.68
CA ARG A 86 7.87 14.42 9.18
C ARG A 86 7.81 14.44 7.66
N ASP A 87 8.70 15.17 6.99
CA ASP A 87 8.76 15.13 5.53
C ASP A 87 9.08 13.74 5.00
N LEU A 88 9.98 13.01 5.65
CA LEU A 88 10.31 11.65 5.28
C LEU A 88 9.12 10.70 5.53
N ILE A 89 8.56 10.71 6.75
CA ILE A 89 7.50 9.78 7.15
C ILE A 89 6.17 10.08 6.48
N ASP A 90 5.73 11.34 6.51
CA ASP A 90 4.37 11.72 6.11
C ASP A 90 4.27 12.04 4.61
N CYS A 91 5.40 12.29 3.93
CA CYS A 91 5.40 12.68 2.52
C CYS A 91 6.20 11.73 1.63
N LEU A 92 7.51 11.59 1.89
CA LEU A 92 8.39 10.90 0.96
C LEU A 92 8.14 9.39 0.94
N ILE A 93 7.97 8.74 2.09
CA ILE A 93 7.66 7.31 2.15
C ILE A 93 6.36 7.02 1.38
N PRO A 94 5.21 7.66 1.67
CA PRO A 94 3.97 7.48 0.89
C PRO A 94 4.14 7.81 -0.60
N TYR A 95 4.95 8.82 -0.94
CA TYR A 95 5.24 9.17 -2.33
C TYR A 95 5.97 8.04 -3.07
N ILE A 96 6.96 7.40 -2.43
CA ILE A 96 7.70 6.28 -3.01
C ILE A 96 6.79 5.05 -3.14
N GLU A 97 6.01 4.74 -2.10
CA GLU A 97 5.10 3.59 -2.08
C GLU A 97 3.98 3.67 -3.12
N SER A 98 3.53 4.88 -3.45
CA SER A 98 2.49 5.10 -4.47
C SER A 98 3.02 5.07 -5.92
N ARG A 99 4.34 5.12 -6.14
CA ARG A 99 4.94 5.30 -7.48
C ARG A 99 5.87 4.19 -7.92
N TYR A 100 6.45 3.47 -6.96
CA TYR A 100 7.40 2.40 -7.22
C TYR A 100 6.89 1.09 -6.63
N SER A 101 7.25 -0.03 -7.23
CA SER A 101 6.85 -1.34 -6.75
C SER A 101 7.71 -1.74 -5.56
N VAL A 102 7.30 -1.33 -4.36
CA VAL A 102 8.08 -1.52 -3.13
C VAL A 102 7.30 -2.32 -2.10
N TYR A 103 8.03 -2.92 -1.16
CA TYR A 103 7.45 -3.37 0.09
C TYR A 103 7.19 -2.16 1.01
N THR A 104 6.12 -2.22 1.80
CA THR A 104 5.66 -1.11 2.66
C THR A 104 5.80 -1.43 4.15
N ASP A 105 6.28 -2.62 4.51
CA ASP A 105 6.56 -2.99 5.89
C ASP A 105 7.98 -2.57 6.32
N ARG A 106 8.25 -2.67 7.62
CA ARG A 106 9.54 -2.29 8.21
C ARG A 106 10.71 -3.21 7.86
N GLU A 107 10.43 -4.49 7.57
CA GLU A 107 11.43 -5.52 7.30
C GLU A 107 12.12 -5.29 5.95
N HIS A 108 11.52 -4.43 5.12
CA HIS A 108 12.04 -4.04 3.82
C HIS A 108 12.34 -2.54 3.73
N ARG A 109 12.45 -1.85 4.88
CA ARG A 109 12.76 -0.42 4.95
C ARG A 109 13.98 -0.14 5.83
N ALA A 110 14.97 0.50 5.22
CA ALA A 110 16.23 0.88 5.84
C ALA A 110 16.44 2.40 5.79
N ILE A 111 17.20 2.92 6.75
CA ILE A 111 17.66 4.31 6.77
C ILE A 111 19.14 4.36 7.10
N ALA A 112 19.91 5.12 6.32
CA ALA A 112 21.34 5.31 6.54
C ALA A 112 21.75 6.71 6.10
N GLY A 113 22.93 7.17 6.50
CA GLY A 113 23.40 8.49 6.12
C GLY A 113 24.74 8.87 6.69
N LEU A 114 25.30 9.95 6.15
CA LEU A 114 26.62 10.48 6.55
C LEU A 114 26.50 11.77 7.34
N SER A 115 27.40 12.04 8.30
CA SER A 115 27.48 13.32 9.02
C SER A 115 26.15 13.70 9.68
N MET A 116 25.59 14.86 9.32
CA MET A 116 24.24 15.27 9.69
C MET A 116 23.17 14.21 9.37
N GLY A 117 23.23 13.61 8.19
CA GLY A 117 22.39 12.49 7.78
C GLY A 117 22.63 11.22 8.60
N GLY A 118 23.83 11.02 9.13
CA GLY A 118 24.13 9.96 10.10
C GLY A 118 23.41 10.18 11.43
N GLY A 119 23.47 11.40 11.95
CA GLY A 119 22.69 11.79 13.13
C GLY A 119 21.17 11.70 12.90
N GLN A 120 20.69 12.11 11.73
CA GLN A 120 19.28 11.94 11.35
C GLN A 120 18.89 10.46 11.23
N SER A 121 19.79 9.59 10.75
CA SER A 121 19.53 8.14 10.68
C SER A 121 19.33 7.54 12.07
N PHE A 122 20.15 7.92 13.06
CA PHE A 122 19.90 7.57 14.46
C PHE A 122 18.54 8.11 14.93
N ASN A 123 18.33 9.41 14.79
CA ASN A 123 17.16 10.11 15.33
C ASN A 123 15.86 9.53 14.77
N ILE A 124 15.78 9.35 13.46
CA ILE A 124 14.57 8.88 12.77
C ILE A 124 14.41 7.38 12.98
N GLY A 125 15.46 6.59 12.72
CA GLY A 125 15.38 5.14 12.76
C GLY A 125 15.05 4.61 14.16
N LEU A 126 15.78 5.06 15.19
CA LEU A 126 15.60 4.53 16.56
C LEU A 126 14.32 5.01 17.23
N THR A 127 13.76 6.15 16.80
CA THR A 127 12.46 6.63 17.32
C THR A 127 11.26 6.17 16.49
N ASN A 128 11.48 5.48 15.37
CA ASN A 128 10.44 4.94 14.48
C ASN A 128 10.72 3.47 14.15
N LEU A 129 11.00 2.65 15.17
CA LEU A 129 11.29 1.22 15.01
C LEU A 129 10.10 0.42 14.46
N ASP A 130 8.89 0.96 14.47
CA ASP A 130 7.72 0.43 13.75
C ASP A 130 7.84 0.56 12.22
N LYS A 131 8.68 1.48 11.73
CA LYS A 131 8.85 1.77 10.29
C LYS A 131 10.18 1.31 9.73
N PHE A 132 11.23 1.25 10.54
CA PHE A 132 12.58 0.86 10.11
C PHE A 132 13.13 -0.30 10.94
N ALA A 133 13.73 -1.28 10.26
CA ALA A 133 14.42 -2.41 10.89
C ALA A 133 15.95 -2.35 10.77
N TYR A 134 16.47 -1.53 9.84
CA TYR A 134 17.88 -1.43 9.50
C TYR A 134 18.32 0.04 9.54
N ILE A 135 19.31 0.35 10.38
CA ILE A 135 19.76 1.71 10.62
C ILE A 135 21.28 1.78 10.44
N GLY A 136 21.76 2.63 9.54
CA GLY A 136 23.17 2.76 9.15
C GLY A 136 23.74 4.17 9.33
N PRO A 137 23.95 4.67 10.56
CA PRO A 137 24.59 5.95 10.80
C PRO A 137 26.10 5.90 10.53
N ILE A 138 26.60 6.82 9.68
CA ILE A 138 28.01 6.93 9.31
C ILE A 138 28.55 8.31 9.68
N SER A 139 29.65 8.38 10.45
CA SER A 139 30.30 9.62 10.90
C SER A 139 29.32 10.63 11.51
N SER A 140 28.45 10.20 12.43
CA SER A 140 27.29 10.99 12.88
C SER A 140 27.65 12.33 13.50
N ALA A 141 26.88 13.37 13.20
CA ALA A 141 27.13 14.74 13.65
C ALA A 141 26.39 15.11 14.96
N PRO A 142 26.63 16.30 15.54
CA PRO A 142 26.08 16.69 16.85
C PRO A 142 24.56 16.80 16.94
N ASN A 143 23.84 16.78 15.81
CA ASN A 143 22.37 16.72 15.79
C ASN A 143 21.82 15.36 16.28
N THR A 144 22.69 14.38 16.55
CA THR A 144 22.29 13.08 17.14
C THR A 144 21.69 13.27 18.54
N TYR A 145 20.45 12.83 18.73
CA TYR A 145 19.74 12.93 20.01
C TYR A 145 20.47 12.23 21.15
N ALA A 146 20.23 12.67 22.39
CA ALA A 146 20.71 11.97 23.58
C ALA A 146 20.14 10.55 23.69
N ASN A 147 20.88 9.65 24.36
CA ASN A 147 20.54 8.23 24.40
C ASN A 147 19.19 7.95 25.05
N ASP A 148 18.77 8.75 26.04
CA ASP A 148 17.45 8.70 26.65
C ASP A 148 16.32 9.03 25.66
N ARG A 149 16.58 9.90 24.69
CA ARG A 149 15.64 10.20 23.60
C ARG A 149 15.71 9.15 22.48
N LEU A 150 16.88 8.60 22.17
CA LEU A 150 17.02 7.52 21.18
C LEU A 150 16.44 6.19 21.69
N PHE A 151 16.48 5.97 23.00
CA PHE A 151 16.04 4.74 23.67
C PHE A 151 15.20 5.07 24.92
N PRO A 152 13.99 5.62 24.75
CA PRO A 152 13.15 6.08 25.87
C PRO A 152 12.72 4.94 26.82
N ASP A 153 12.83 3.69 26.39
CA ASP A 153 12.51 2.48 27.13
C ASP A 153 13.76 1.70 27.59
N GLY A 154 14.93 2.35 27.63
CA GLY A 154 16.20 1.69 27.95
C GLY A 154 16.63 0.66 26.89
N GLY A 155 16.09 0.76 25.67
CA GLY A 155 16.44 -0.08 24.53
C GLY A 155 15.62 -1.36 24.41
N ALA A 156 14.48 -1.48 25.10
CA ALA A 156 13.63 -2.67 25.02
C ALA A 156 13.12 -2.91 23.59
N ALA A 157 12.53 -1.89 22.96
CA ALA A 157 12.08 -1.95 21.58
C ALA A 157 13.24 -2.18 20.61
N ALA A 158 14.41 -1.61 20.89
CA ALA A 158 15.61 -1.81 20.07
C ALA A 158 16.06 -3.28 20.07
N ARG A 159 16.09 -3.94 21.23
CA ARG A 159 16.42 -5.38 21.33
C ARG A 159 15.42 -6.28 20.62
N GLU A 160 14.15 -5.91 20.65
CA GLU A 160 13.07 -6.71 20.04
C GLU A 160 12.98 -6.51 18.52
N LYS A 161 13.09 -5.27 18.06
CA LYS A 161 12.68 -4.88 16.70
C LYS A 161 13.85 -4.64 15.75
N LEU A 162 15.04 -4.24 16.22
CA LEU A 162 16.15 -3.98 15.30
C LEU A 162 16.69 -5.26 14.69
N LYS A 163 16.86 -5.26 13.37
CA LYS A 163 17.56 -6.32 12.64
C LYS A 163 19.01 -5.95 12.38
N LEU A 164 19.27 -4.66 12.15
CA LEU A 164 20.62 -4.13 12.04
C LEU A 164 20.72 -2.70 12.59
N LEU A 165 21.72 -2.48 13.44
CA LEU A 165 22.26 -1.16 13.73
C LEU A 165 23.76 -1.17 13.38
N PHE A 166 24.15 -0.45 12.34
CA PHE A 166 25.52 -0.36 11.84
C PHE A 166 26.08 1.04 12.03
N ILE A 167 26.90 1.21 13.07
CA ILE A 167 27.51 2.48 13.43
C ILE A 167 28.92 2.51 12.84
N ALA A 168 29.17 3.41 11.90
CA ALA A 168 30.47 3.52 11.23
C ALA A 168 31.11 4.90 11.40
N CYS A 169 32.44 4.95 11.49
CA CYS A 169 33.19 6.22 11.52
C CYS A 169 34.67 6.00 11.15
N GLY A 170 35.37 7.06 10.73
CA GLY A 170 36.84 7.06 10.69
C GLY A 170 37.43 7.30 12.08
N THR A 171 38.62 6.77 12.37
CA THR A 171 39.28 6.99 13.68
C THR A 171 39.83 8.40 13.87
N ASP A 172 40.11 9.10 12.77
CA ASP A 172 40.67 10.46 12.77
C ASP A 172 39.56 11.50 12.53
N ASP A 173 38.30 11.05 12.47
CA ASP A 173 37.11 11.89 12.36
C ASP A 173 36.84 12.59 13.70
N TYR A 174 36.78 13.92 13.67
CA TYR A 174 36.53 14.74 14.84
C TYR A 174 35.11 14.59 15.42
N LEU A 175 34.20 13.92 14.72
CA LEU A 175 32.83 13.63 15.16
C LEU A 175 32.64 12.21 15.72
N ILE A 176 33.71 11.41 15.83
CA ILE A 176 33.62 10.00 16.27
C ILE A 176 32.85 9.80 17.59
N GLY A 177 32.94 10.77 18.51
CA GLY A 177 32.30 10.72 19.82
C GLY A 177 30.77 10.54 19.78
N PHE A 178 30.08 11.02 18.75
CA PHE A 178 28.62 10.91 18.67
C PHE A 178 28.15 9.48 18.39
N GLY A 179 28.81 8.79 17.46
CA GLY A 179 28.56 7.36 17.21
C GLY A 179 29.04 6.50 18.37
N GLN A 180 30.21 6.80 18.92
CA GLN A 180 30.80 6.06 20.05
C GLN A 180 29.87 6.07 21.28
N ARG A 181 29.29 7.23 21.63
CA ARG A 181 28.36 7.35 22.75
C ARG A 181 27.12 6.45 22.60
N VAL A 182 26.61 6.28 21.38
CA VAL A 182 25.47 5.38 21.12
C VAL A 182 25.92 3.91 21.17
N HIS A 183 27.09 3.60 20.63
CA HIS A 183 27.72 2.27 20.74
C HIS A 183 27.91 1.85 22.21
N GLU A 184 28.43 2.73 23.06
CA GLU A 184 28.66 2.46 24.49
C GLU A 184 27.35 2.19 25.23
N PHE A 185 26.29 2.94 24.90
CA PHE A 185 24.96 2.70 25.44
C PHE A 185 24.38 1.36 24.98
N CYS A 186 24.48 1.04 23.69
CA CYS A 186 24.00 -0.22 23.15
C CYS A 186 24.74 -1.41 23.79
N SER A 187 26.06 -1.30 23.94
CA SER A 187 26.91 -2.30 24.59
C SER A 187 26.50 -2.51 26.05
N SER A 188 26.27 -1.43 26.78
CA SER A 188 25.88 -1.48 28.20
C SER A 188 24.46 -2.01 28.43
N ASN A 189 23.60 -1.94 27.42
CA ASN A 189 22.18 -2.35 27.48
C ASN A 189 21.86 -3.60 26.65
N ASN A 190 22.88 -4.35 26.21
CA ASN A 190 22.74 -5.57 25.41
C ASN A 190 21.89 -5.39 24.14
N ILE A 191 22.02 -4.24 23.48
CA ILE A 191 21.36 -3.97 22.19
C ILE A 191 22.31 -4.45 21.10
N ASN A 192 21.86 -5.37 20.25
CA ASN A 192 22.69 -5.90 19.16
C ASN A 192 23.00 -4.79 18.14
N HIS A 193 24.28 -4.61 17.84
CA HIS A 193 24.75 -3.59 16.91
C HIS A 193 26.18 -3.90 16.46
N THR A 194 26.57 -3.30 15.33
CA THR A 194 27.95 -3.31 14.85
C THR A 194 28.53 -1.92 14.98
N TYR A 195 29.73 -1.82 15.55
CA TYR A 195 30.52 -0.60 15.58
C TYR A 195 31.80 -0.82 14.77
N TRP A 196 31.87 -0.15 13.62
CA TRP A 196 32.92 -0.36 12.63
C TRP A 196 33.72 0.92 12.42
N LEU A 197 35.02 0.85 12.70
CA LEU A 197 35.93 1.98 12.56
C LEU A 197 36.92 1.77 11.42
N ILE A 198 37.17 2.83 10.67
CA ILE A 198 38.20 2.85 9.62
C ILE A 198 39.46 3.49 10.19
N PRO A 199 40.54 2.71 10.42
CA PRO A 199 41.80 3.26 10.92
C PRO A 199 42.37 4.32 9.96
N GLY A 200 42.73 5.48 10.50
CA GLY A 200 43.22 6.64 9.75
C GLY A 200 42.16 7.35 8.89
N GLY A 201 40.89 6.91 8.94
CA GLY A 201 39.80 7.54 8.19
C GLY A 201 39.38 8.88 8.80
N GLY A 202 39.16 9.88 7.95
CA GLY A 202 38.68 11.21 8.33
C GLY A 202 37.16 11.40 8.14
N HIS A 203 36.73 12.66 8.03
CA HIS A 203 35.33 13.02 7.82
C HIS A 203 35.02 13.25 6.34
N ASP A 204 35.10 12.20 5.52
CA ASP A 204 35.02 12.31 4.06
C ASP A 204 34.49 11.04 3.36
N PHE A 205 34.29 11.12 2.04
CA PHE A 205 33.78 10.01 1.22
C PHE A 205 34.70 8.78 1.16
N GLY A 206 35.97 8.89 1.58
CA GLY A 206 36.86 7.76 1.83
C GLY A 206 36.38 6.88 2.99
N VAL A 207 35.58 7.43 3.89
CA VAL A 207 34.88 6.68 4.96
C VAL A 207 33.45 6.33 4.57
N TRP A 208 32.72 7.29 3.99
CA TRP A 208 31.29 7.11 3.74
C TRP A 208 30.98 6.07 2.66
N LYS A 209 31.82 5.93 1.63
CA LYS A 209 31.64 4.89 0.59
C LYS A 209 31.86 3.48 1.15
N PRO A 210 32.98 3.17 1.83
CA PRO A 210 33.12 1.88 2.52
C PRO A 210 32.02 1.63 3.56
N GLY A 211 31.57 2.66 4.26
CA GLY A 211 30.44 2.56 5.20
C GLY A 211 29.16 2.11 4.51
N LEU A 212 28.76 2.75 3.40
CA LEU A 212 27.59 2.33 2.63
C LEU A 212 27.76 0.92 2.04
N TRP A 213 28.95 0.61 1.52
CA TRP A 213 29.27 -0.71 0.96
C TRP A 213 29.11 -1.83 1.99
N ASN A 214 29.59 -1.62 3.22
CA ASN A 214 29.40 -2.56 4.33
C ASN A 214 27.94 -2.63 4.77
N PHE A 215 27.28 -1.48 4.94
CA PHE A 215 25.89 -1.42 5.40
C PHE A 215 24.95 -2.22 4.49
N LEU A 216 25.06 -2.05 3.17
CA LEU A 216 24.20 -2.77 2.21
C LEU A 216 24.32 -4.29 2.34
N GLN A 217 25.54 -4.81 2.47
CA GLN A 217 25.77 -6.25 2.62
C GLN A 217 25.33 -6.78 3.99
N MET A 218 25.59 -6.02 5.05
CA MET A 218 25.14 -6.41 6.39
C MET A 218 23.62 -6.36 6.51
N ALA A 219 22.96 -5.41 5.84
CA ALA A 219 21.51 -5.34 5.79
C ALA A 219 20.96 -6.57 5.04
N GLU A 220 21.55 -6.92 3.90
CA GLU A 220 21.22 -8.15 3.17
C GLU A 220 21.34 -9.40 4.06
N GLU A 221 22.48 -9.56 4.74
CA GLU A 221 22.72 -10.69 5.65
C GLU A 221 21.70 -10.74 6.80
N ALA A 222 21.27 -9.57 7.28
CA ALA A 222 20.19 -9.43 8.26
C ALA A 222 18.77 -9.54 7.65
N GLY A 223 18.65 -9.98 6.39
CA GLY A 223 17.40 -10.29 5.72
C GLY A 223 16.66 -9.09 5.10
N PHE A 224 17.36 -7.99 4.79
CA PHE A 224 16.75 -6.76 4.28
C PHE A 224 16.02 -6.95 2.94
N THR A 225 16.49 -7.86 2.10
CA THR A 225 15.85 -8.22 0.83
C THR A 225 15.39 -9.68 0.83
N ASP A 226 15.15 -10.26 2.01
CA ASP A 226 14.56 -11.57 2.08
C ASP A 226 13.10 -11.54 1.59
N TYR A 227 12.92 -11.63 0.28
CA TYR A 227 11.63 -11.72 -0.40
C TYR A 227 10.81 -12.95 0.04
N ASN A 228 11.41 -13.89 0.79
CA ASN A 228 10.76 -15.05 1.39
C ASN A 228 10.33 -14.84 2.85
N ALA A 229 10.33 -13.61 3.37
CA ALA A 229 9.43 -13.29 4.47
C ALA A 229 8.02 -13.75 4.05
N PRO A 230 7.29 -14.54 4.86
CA PRO A 230 5.90 -14.82 4.55
C PRO A 230 5.25 -13.47 4.28
N PRO A 231 4.43 -13.34 3.21
CA PRO A 231 3.77 -12.08 2.95
C PRO A 231 3.14 -11.61 4.28
N PRO A 232 3.21 -10.30 4.61
CA PRO A 232 2.42 -9.79 5.74
C PRO A 232 1.03 -10.42 5.59
N PRO A 233 0.48 -11.06 6.65
CA PRO A 233 -0.68 -11.94 6.50
C PRO A 233 -1.64 -11.24 5.58
N THR A 234 -1.86 -11.82 4.38
CA THR A 234 -2.75 -11.24 3.38
C THR A 234 -3.94 -10.75 4.15
N PRO A 235 -4.24 -9.42 4.19
CA PRO A 235 -5.31 -8.91 5.02
C PRO A 235 -6.48 -9.84 4.83
N THR A 236 -6.85 -10.57 5.89
CA THR A 236 -7.86 -11.62 5.77
C THR A 236 -9.02 -10.96 5.05
N PRO A 237 -9.49 -11.51 3.92
CA PRO A 237 -10.50 -10.83 3.13
C PRO A 237 -11.64 -10.39 4.04
N ARG A 238 -11.89 -9.08 4.09
CA ARG A 238 -12.96 -8.53 4.93
C ARG A 238 -14.24 -8.63 4.12
N SER A 239 -15.27 -9.21 4.69
CA SER A 239 -16.57 -9.31 4.03
C SER A 239 -17.10 -7.90 3.74
N ALA A 240 -17.46 -7.63 2.48
CA ALA A 240 -18.13 -6.40 2.09
C ALA A 240 -19.50 -6.24 2.77
N PHE A 241 -20.07 -7.33 3.28
CA PHE A 241 -21.42 -7.41 3.83
C PHE A 241 -21.49 -7.18 5.35
N GLU A 242 -20.33 -7.09 6.01
CA GLU A 242 -20.23 -6.68 7.40
C GLU A 242 -19.98 -5.17 7.49
N ARG A 243 -20.32 -4.58 8.64
CA ARG A 243 -19.99 -3.19 8.91
C ARG A 243 -18.48 -3.04 9.03
N ILE A 244 -17.90 -2.16 8.23
CA ILE A 244 -16.49 -1.77 8.30
C ILE A 244 -16.42 -0.31 8.74
N GLU A 245 -15.70 -0.05 9.82
CA GLU A 245 -15.46 1.31 10.30
C GLU A 245 -14.66 2.09 9.26
N ALA A 246 -15.03 3.36 9.06
CA ALA A 246 -14.44 4.16 8.00
C ALA A 246 -12.96 4.46 8.28
N GLU A 247 -12.57 4.59 9.55
CA GLU A 247 -11.19 4.78 10.00
C GLU A 247 -10.31 3.53 9.87
N ASP A 248 -10.90 2.35 9.63
CA ASP A 248 -10.16 1.09 9.42
C ASP A 248 -9.66 0.94 7.96
N PHE A 249 -9.21 2.04 7.35
CA PHE A 249 -8.65 2.05 6.00
C PHE A 249 -7.20 1.56 5.99
N ASN A 250 -6.76 1.00 4.87
CA ASN A 250 -5.38 0.58 4.65
C ASN A 250 -4.51 1.71 4.08
N ASN A 251 -5.11 2.67 3.37
CA ASN A 251 -4.43 3.84 2.82
C ASN A 251 -5.42 5.01 2.67
N MET A 252 -4.94 6.26 2.62
CA MET A 252 -5.78 7.44 2.41
C MET A 252 -5.02 8.60 1.77
N SER A 253 -5.75 9.62 1.32
CA SER A 253 -5.21 10.91 0.90
C SER A 253 -6.12 12.04 1.37
N GLY A 254 -5.55 13.00 2.12
CA GLY A 254 -6.23 14.23 2.56
C GLY A 254 -7.12 14.10 3.80
N ILE A 255 -7.20 12.91 4.39
CA ILE A 255 -8.21 12.57 5.41
C ILE A 255 -7.62 12.59 6.82
N GLN A 256 -8.44 12.90 7.83
CA GLN A 256 -8.07 12.82 9.24
C GLN A 256 -9.14 12.08 10.04
N ASN A 257 -8.72 11.35 11.07
CA ASN A 257 -9.63 10.74 12.04
C ASN A 257 -10.02 11.77 13.10
N GLU A 258 -11.27 11.71 13.56
CA GLU A 258 -11.75 12.48 14.71
C GLU A 258 -12.68 11.65 15.61
N SER A 259 -13.09 12.19 16.75
CA SER A 259 -14.02 11.51 17.65
C SER A 259 -15.44 11.52 17.10
N CYS A 260 -16.09 10.36 17.13
CA CYS A 260 -17.48 10.19 16.70
C CYS A 260 -18.44 10.24 17.90
N ASP A 261 -19.51 11.03 17.82
CA ASP A 261 -20.51 11.13 18.90
C ASP A 261 -21.45 9.91 19.00
N GLU A 262 -21.43 9.02 18.00
CA GLU A 262 -22.00 7.67 18.06
C GLU A 262 -21.04 6.63 18.70
N GLY A 263 -19.87 7.09 19.16
CA GLY A 263 -18.80 6.29 19.77
C GLY A 263 -17.70 5.92 18.78
N GLY A 264 -16.47 5.74 19.27
CA GLY A 264 -15.30 5.41 18.43
C GLY A 264 -14.72 6.63 17.70
N GLN A 265 -14.22 6.41 16.50
CA GLN A 265 -13.74 7.47 15.61
C GLN A 265 -14.61 7.54 14.34
N ASN A 266 -14.41 8.59 13.56
CA ASN A 266 -14.87 8.68 12.19
C ASN A 266 -13.77 9.30 11.33
N ILE A 267 -13.87 9.17 10.00
CA ILE A 267 -13.04 9.96 9.10
C ILE A 267 -13.73 11.30 8.79
N GLY A 268 -12.94 12.35 8.63
CA GLY A 268 -13.39 13.71 8.38
C GLY A 268 -12.32 14.59 7.76
N TYR A 269 -12.57 15.90 7.73
CA TYR A 269 -11.75 16.91 7.03
C TYR A 269 -11.58 16.63 5.53
N ILE A 270 -12.51 15.87 4.95
CA ILE A 270 -12.48 15.41 3.56
C ILE A 270 -12.76 16.57 2.60
N GLU A 271 -11.85 16.81 1.67
CA GLU A 271 -11.97 17.77 0.58
C GLU A 271 -12.19 17.09 -0.78
N ASN A 272 -12.47 17.88 -1.81
CA ASN A 272 -12.67 17.35 -3.16
C ASN A 272 -11.38 16.72 -3.71
N GLY A 273 -11.45 15.42 -4.00
CA GLY A 273 -10.35 14.64 -4.57
C GLY A 273 -9.74 13.64 -3.58
N ASP A 274 -10.04 13.78 -2.30
CA ASP A 274 -9.57 12.90 -1.23
C ASP A 274 -10.15 11.50 -1.36
N TYR A 275 -9.49 10.51 -0.77
CA TYR A 275 -9.94 9.12 -0.82
C TYR A 275 -9.42 8.27 0.34
N VAL A 276 -10.14 7.19 0.63
CA VAL A 276 -9.68 6.06 1.46
C VAL A 276 -9.62 4.78 0.63
N VAL A 277 -8.75 3.86 1.02
CA VAL A 277 -8.55 2.56 0.38
C VAL A 277 -8.71 1.45 1.42
N TYR A 278 -9.53 0.45 1.11
CA TYR A 278 -9.68 -0.77 1.88
C TYR A 278 -9.21 -1.95 1.04
N SER A 279 -8.17 -2.63 1.50
CA SER A 279 -7.60 -3.77 0.77
C SER A 279 -8.37 -5.05 1.04
N ASN A 280 -8.40 -5.93 0.02
CA ASN A 280 -8.99 -7.27 0.07
C ASN A 280 -10.44 -7.32 0.59
N ILE A 281 -11.33 -6.50 0.03
CA ILE A 281 -12.75 -6.57 0.32
C ILE A 281 -13.39 -7.68 -0.50
N ASP A 282 -14.03 -8.63 0.17
CA ASP A 282 -14.72 -9.78 -0.45
C ASP A 282 -16.19 -9.45 -0.72
N PHE A 283 -16.54 -9.30 -1.99
CA PHE A 283 -17.89 -9.04 -2.48
C PHE A 283 -18.69 -10.33 -2.76
N GLY A 284 -18.13 -11.52 -2.46
CA GLY A 284 -18.77 -12.81 -2.71
C GLY A 284 -19.24 -12.96 -4.16
N ASP A 285 -20.46 -13.46 -4.35
CA ASP A 285 -21.10 -13.61 -5.66
C ASP A 285 -21.63 -12.29 -6.23
N GLY A 286 -21.70 -11.26 -5.40
CA GLY A 286 -21.82 -9.88 -5.83
C GLY A 286 -22.64 -8.96 -4.91
N ALA A 287 -22.38 -7.66 -5.04
CA ALA A 287 -23.05 -6.61 -4.28
C ALA A 287 -23.94 -5.75 -5.18
N GLY A 288 -25.09 -5.34 -4.66
CA GLY A 288 -26.08 -4.53 -5.41
C GLY A 288 -26.36 -3.15 -4.81
N GLU A 289 -26.05 -2.95 -3.53
CA GLU A 289 -26.25 -1.66 -2.86
C GLU A 289 -25.07 -1.38 -1.92
N PHE A 290 -24.63 -0.13 -1.90
CA PHE A 290 -23.69 0.41 -0.91
C PHE A 290 -24.45 1.27 0.10
N LEU A 291 -24.13 1.09 1.38
CA LEU A 291 -24.67 1.84 2.51
C LEU A 291 -23.51 2.46 3.30
N ALA A 292 -23.61 3.75 3.62
CA ALA A 292 -22.67 4.43 4.50
C ALA A 292 -23.37 5.29 5.54
N ARG A 293 -22.77 5.36 6.73
CA ARG A 293 -23.15 6.28 7.81
C ARG A 293 -22.33 7.55 7.69
N VAL A 294 -22.98 8.66 7.36
CA VAL A 294 -22.31 9.91 6.98
C VAL A 294 -22.91 11.12 7.68
N ALA A 295 -22.12 12.17 7.80
CA ALA A 295 -22.56 13.48 8.28
C ALA A 295 -21.95 14.58 7.40
N SER A 296 -22.61 15.73 7.30
CA SER A 296 -22.05 16.89 6.62
C SER A 296 -22.58 18.18 7.22
N GLY A 297 -21.65 19.02 7.69
CA GLY A 297 -21.96 20.39 8.11
C GLY A 297 -22.04 21.39 6.96
N SER A 298 -21.80 20.95 5.72
CA SER A 298 -21.82 21.79 4.50
C SER A 298 -22.97 21.36 3.58
N SER A 299 -22.85 21.59 2.26
CA SER A 299 -23.81 21.11 1.25
C SER A 299 -23.70 19.60 0.98
N GLY A 300 -22.69 18.93 1.55
CA GLY A 300 -22.37 17.54 1.25
C GLY A 300 -21.52 17.38 -0.02
N GLY A 301 -21.55 16.19 -0.61
CA GLY A 301 -20.70 15.80 -1.73
C GLY A 301 -21.12 14.44 -2.32
N LYS A 302 -20.17 13.74 -2.92
CA LYS A 302 -20.38 12.39 -3.45
C LYS A 302 -19.26 11.46 -3.03
N ILE A 303 -19.61 10.18 -2.86
CA ILE A 303 -18.69 9.07 -2.65
C ILE A 303 -18.68 8.25 -3.93
N GLU A 304 -17.63 8.37 -4.72
CA GLU A 304 -17.36 7.51 -5.86
C GLU A 304 -16.76 6.19 -5.37
N ILE A 305 -17.38 5.07 -5.76
CA ILE A 305 -16.99 3.72 -5.35
C ILE A 305 -16.21 3.10 -6.50
N ARG A 306 -14.93 2.82 -6.30
CA ARG A 306 -14.00 2.38 -7.35
C ARG A 306 -13.24 1.12 -6.95
N LEU A 307 -12.84 0.32 -7.93
CA LEU A 307 -12.07 -0.91 -7.71
C LEU A 307 -10.62 -0.79 -8.18
N ASP A 308 -9.72 -1.38 -7.40
CA ASP A 308 -8.31 -1.69 -7.67
C ASP A 308 -7.37 -0.48 -7.92
N SER A 309 -7.89 0.70 -8.20
CA SER A 309 -7.14 1.96 -8.23
C SER A 309 -8.05 3.20 -8.16
N ILE A 310 -7.48 4.37 -7.85
CA ILE A 310 -8.20 5.66 -7.81
C ILE A 310 -8.76 6.10 -9.18
N THR A 311 -8.26 5.51 -10.28
CA THR A 311 -8.78 5.69 -11.65
C THR A 311 -9.42 4.42 -12.21
N GLY A 312 -9.62 3.40 -11.36
CA GLY A 312 -10.18 2.11 -11.75
C GLY A 312 -11.69 2.17 -12.02
N PRO A 313 -12.31 1.01 -12.31
CA PRO A 313 -13.73 0.90 -12.61
C PRO A 313 -14.59 1.61 -11.56
N LEU A 314 -15.47 2.51 -12.02
CA LEU A 314 -16.48 3.16 -11.16
C LEU A 314 -17.70 2.23 -11.09
N VAL A 315 -17.97 1.69 -9.91
CA VAL A 315 -19.04 0.70 -9.69
C VAL A 315 -20.31 1.31 -9.09
N GLY A 316 -20.22 2.54 -8.58
CA GLY A 316 -21.35 3.31 -8.09
C GLY A 316 -20.95 4.70 -7.61
N THR A 317 -21.95 5.53 -7.29
CA THR A 317 -21.73 6.87 -6.75
C THR A 317 -22.84 7.23 -5.77
N CYS A 318 -22.49 7.39 -4.50
CA CYS A 318 -23.42 7.76 -3.44
C CYS A 318 -23.46 9.27 -3.27
N SER A 319 -24.63 9.89 -3.35
CA SER A 319 -24.79 11.33 -3.10
C SER A 319 -25.07 11.57 -1.62
N VAL A 320 -24.34 12.50 -1.02
CA VAL A 320 -24.49 12.92 0.38
C VAL A 320 -24.96 14.35 0.42
N ALA A 321 -26.12 14.61 1.01
CA ALA A 321 -26.61 15.96 1.25
C ALA A 321 -26.11 16.51 2.60
N GLY A 322 -26.21 17.83 2.78
CA GLY A 322 -25.98 18.47 4.08
C GLY A 322 -26.91 17.91 5.16
N THR A 323 -26.35 17.48 6.29
CA THR A 323 -27.11 16.84 7.38
C THR A 323 -27.38 17.79 8.55
N GLY A 324 -26.91 19.04 8.45
CA GLY A 324 -27.08 20.07 9.48
C GLY A 324 -26.00 20.05 10.56
N GLY A 325 -24.93 19.27 10.40
CA GLY A 325 -23.77 19.28 11.29
C GLY A 325 -22.77 18.14 11.01
N TRP A 326 -21.51 18.34 11.41
CA TRP A 326 -20.42 17.38 11.20
C TRP A 326 -20.53 16.06 11.98
N GLN A 327 -21.41 16.03 12.96
CA GLN A 327 -21.72 14.85 13.78
C GLN A 327 -23.24 14.58 13.76
N LYS A 328 -23.95 15.04 12.72
CA LYS A 328 -25.38 14.73 12.50
C LYS A 328 -25.47 13.60 11.49
N TRP A 329 -25.47 12.38 12.01
CA TRP A 329 -25.32 11.17 11.22
C TRP A 329 -26.64 10.70 10.57
N VAL A 330 -26.55 10.39 9.29
CA VAL A 330 -27.61 9.77 8.49
C VAL A 330 -27.06 8.60 7.69
N ASP A 331 -27.94 7.69 7.31
CA ASP A 331 -27.62 6.59 6.41
C ASP A 331 -27.87 7.05 4.97
N VAL A 332 -26.90 6.81 4.09
CA VAL A 332 -27.04 7.04 2.65
C VAL A 332 -26.82 5.76 1.89
N THR A 333 -27.62 5.54 0.84
CA THR A 333 -27.47 4.38 -0.04
C THR A 333 -27.31 4.78 -1.49
N CYS A 334 -26.67 3.91 -2.27
CA CYS A 334 -26.69 3.95 -3.72
C CYS A 334 -26.58 2.55 -4.32
N GLU A 335 -27.16 2.38 -5.50
CA GLU A 335 -26.97 1.17 -6.29
C GLU A 335 -25.53 1.03 -6.77
N VAL A 336 -25.06 -0.22 -6.79
CA VAL A 336 -23.74 -0.58 -7.31
C VAL A 336 -23.86 -1.78 -8.26
N SER A 337 -22.92 -1.90 -9.19
CA SER A 337 -22.92 -3.00 -10.15
C SER A 337 -21.51 -3.45 -10.52
N GLY A 338 -21.37 -4.69 -10.98
CA GLY A 338 -20.08 -5.25 -11.41
C GLY A 338 -19.11 -5.58 -10.27
N LEU A 339 -19.63 -5.72 -9.06
CA LEU A 339 -18.86 -6.09 -7.86
C LEU A 339 -19.04 -7.58 -7.60
N SER A 340 -17.96 -8.37 -7.62
CA SER A 340 -17.91 -9.79 -7.24
C SER A 340 -16.47 -10.18 -6.93
N GLY A 341 -16.24 -11.19 -6.11
CA GLY A 341 -14.89 -11.62 -5.74
C GLY A 341 -14.17 -10.61 -4.83
N ILE A 342 -12.84 -10.72 -4.75
CA ILE A 342 -12.01 -9.92 -3.84
C ILE A 342 -11.32 -8.79 -4.59
N HIS A 343 -11.47 -7.56 -4.11
CA HIS A 343 -10.88 -6.36 -4.71
C HIS A 343 -10.36 -5.37 -3.66
N ASP A 344 -9.49 -4.46 -4.09
CA ASP A 344 -9.20 -3.26 -3.31
C ASP A 344 -10.30 -2.22 -3.58
N LEU A 345 -10.95 -1.74 -2.53
CA LEU A 345 -12.04 -0.76 -2.60
C LEU A 345 -11.50 0.65 -2.36
N TYR A 346 -11.73 1.54 -3.32
CA TYR A 346 -11.43 2.96 -3.23
C TYR A 346 -12.74 3.74 -3.06
N LEU A 347 -12.85 4.50 -1.96
CA LEU A 347 -13.92 5.47 -1.78
C LEU A 347 -13.34 6.86 -1.99
N LYS A 348 -13.68 7.49 -3.12
CA LYS A 348 -13.19 8.81 -3.51
C LYS A 348 -14.27 9.86 -3.30
N PHE A 349 -13.91 10.93 -2.63
CA PHE A 349 -14.84 12.01 -2.30
C PHE A 349 -14.74 13.13 -3.33
N THR A 350 -15.89 13.56 -3.86
CA THR A 350 -15.97 14.65 -4.84
C THR A 350 -17.04 15.65 -4.47
N GLY A 351 -16.84 16.93 -4.78
CA GLY A 351 -17.74 17.98 -4.36
C GLY A 351 -17.21 19.39 -4.64
N GLY A 352 -17.77 20.37 -3.92
CA GLY A 352 -17.34 21.76 -3.98
C GLY A 352 -16.03 22.00 -3.23
N SER A 353 -15.71 23.28 -3.00
CA SER A 353 -14.55 23.68 -2.19
C SER A 353 -14.83 23.55 -0.69
N GLY A 354 -13.81 23.18 0.09
CA GLY A 354 -13.88 23.00 1.54
C GLY A 354 -14.33 21.60 1.94
N TYR A 355 -14.59 21.40 3.24
CA TYR A 355 -14.95 20.09 3.77
C TYR A 355 -16.31 19.61 3.26
N LEU A 356 -16.37 18.34 2.90
CA LEU A 356 -17.50 17.72 2.22
C LEU A 356 -18.33 16.86 3.17
N ILE A 357 -17.72 15.78 3.67
CA ILE A 357 -18.42 14.66 4.29
C ILE A 357 -17.56 14.14 5.45
N ASN A 358 -18.20 13.77 6.55
CA ASN A 358 -17.65 12.85 7.54
C ASN A 358 -18.29 11.48 7.34
N MET A 359 -17.53 10.41 7.54
CA MET A 359 -18.02 9.04 7.38
C MET A 359 -17.61 8.20 8.59
N ASN A 360 -18.57 7.51 9.19
CA ASN A 360 -18.39 6.69 10.39
C ASN A 360 -18.12 5.22 10.00
N TRP A 361 -18.99 4.62 9.18
CA TRP A 361 -18.83 3.25 8.72
C TRP A 361 -19.55 3.02 7.39
N TRP A 362 -19.26 1.89 6.74
CA TRP A 362 -19.95 1.47 5.54
C TRP A 362 -20.15 -0.06 5.50
N LYS A 363 -21.05 -0.51 4.63
CA LYS A 363 -21.21 -1.91 4.22
C LYS A 363 -21.93 -2.00 2.86
N PHE A 364 -21.90 -3.17 2.25
CA PHE A 364 -22.71 -3.51 1.10
C PHE A 364 -23.86 -4.43 1.49
N SER A 365 -24.90 -4.43 0.66
CA SER A 365 -25.91 -5.50 0.63
C SER A 365 -25.62 -6.38 -0.58
N ALA A 366 -25.77 -7.69 -0.39
CA ALA A 366 -25.72 -8.65 -1.49
C ALA A 366 -26.70 -8.21 -2.58
N ALA A 367 -26.32 -8.37 -3.84
CA ALA A 367 -27.25 -8.14 -4.92
C ALA A 367 -28.49 -9.01 -4.67
N THR A 368 -29.69 -8.41 -4.68
CA THR A 368 -30.92 -9.18 -4.51
C THR A 368 -30.97 -10.20 -5.63
N ILE A 369 -30.74 -11.46 -5.28
CA ILE A 369 -30.91 -12.59 -6.16
C ILE A 369 -32.42 -12.71 -6.35
N ASP A 370 -32.95 -12.04 -7.38
CA ASP A 370 -34.32 -12.29 -7.86
C ASP A 370 -34.44 -13.83 -8.04
N PRO A 371 -35.41 -14.50 -7.40
CA PRO A 371 -35.49 -15.95 -7.39
C PRO A 371 -35.49 -16.48 -8.82
N THR A 372 -34.80 -17.61 -8.98
CA THR A 372 -34.68 -18.52 -10.12
C THR A 372 -35.53 -18.17 -11.35
N PRO A 373 -34.94 -18.05 -12.56
CA PRO A 373 -35.74 -17.91 -13.78
C PRO A 373 -36.73 -19.08 -13.85
N THR A 374 -38.00 -18.75 -14.09
CA THR A 374 -39.10 -19.72 -14.03
C THR A 374 -38.90 -20.73 -15.15
N PRO A 375 -38.84 -22.05 -14.88
CA PRO A 375 -38.66 -23.02 -15.95
C PRO A 375 -39.81 -22.88 -16.97
N ASN A 376 -39.49 -22.51 -18.21
CA ASN A 376 -40.40 -22.60 -19.35
C ASN A 376 -40.55 -24.07 -19.77
N GLY A 377 -41.06 -24.90 -18.86
CA GLY A 377 -41.10 -26.36 -19.02
C GLY A 377 -39.70 -26.98 -19.04
N SER A 378 -39.46 -27.92 -19.95
CA SER A 378 -38.20 -28.67 -20.08
C SER A 378 -37.15 -27.99 -20.97
N LEU A 379 -37.45 -26.82 -21.55
CA LEU A 379 -36.51 -26.09 -22.43
C LEU A 379 -35.27 -25.66 -21.63
N GLY A 380 -34.09 -25.92 -22.18
CA GLY A 380 -32.79 -25.64 -21.55
C GLY A 380 -32.26 -26.76 -20.65
N ASP A 381 -33.11 -27.67 -20.16
CA ASP A 381 -32.72 -28.84 -19.33
C ASP A 381 -32.38 -30.03 -20.25
N ILE A 382 -31.16 -30.02 -20.76
CA ILE A 382 -30.70 -30.95 -21.80
C ILE A 382 -30.38 -32.33 -21.21
N ASN A 383 -29.91 -32.38 -19.95
CA ASN A 383 -29.63 -33.64 -19.26
C ASN A 383 -30.84 -34.24 -18.54
N SER A 384 -31.98 -33.52 -18.48
CA SER A 384 -33.22 -33.92 -17.83
C SER A 384 -33.08 -34.14 -16.32
N ASP A 385 -32.22 -33.37 -15.66
CA ASP A 385 -32.02 -33.42 -14.21
C ASP A 385 -32.93 -32.46 -13.43
N GLY A 386 -33.74 -31.67 -14.14
CA GLY A 386 -34.67 -30.70 -13.57
C GLY A 386 -34.07 -29.31 -13.35
N ASN A 387 -32.79 -29.10 -13.66
CA ASN A 387 -32.09 -27.83 -13.58
C ASN A 387 -31.61 -27.38 -14.96
N ILE A 388 -31.38 -26.07 -15.11
CA ILE A 388 -30.78 -25.48 -16.32
C ILE A 388 -29.45 -24.85 -15.90
N ASP A 389 -28.34 -25.55 -16.13
CA ASP A 389 -27.04 -25.15 -15.63
C ASP A 389 -25.87 -25.39 -16.60
N SER A 390 -24.64 -25.25 -16.08
CA SER A 390 -23.42 -25.39 -16.88
C SER A 390 -23.25 -26.77 -17.53
N SER A 391 -23.89 -27.80 -16.99
CA SER A 391 -23.90 -29.17 -17.51
C SER A 391 -24.67 -29.24 -18.83
N ASP A 392 -25.82 -28.58 -18.91
CA ASP A 392 -26.61 -28.46 -20.14
C ASP A 392 -25.85 -27.70 -21.21
N LEU A 393 -25.23 -26.58 -20.83
CA LEU A 393 -24.39 -25.80 -21.73
C LEU A 393 -23.20 -26.61 -22.25
N GLN A 394 -22.64 -27.51 -21.44
CA GLN A 394 -21.56 -28.40 -21.86
C GLN A 394 -22.07 -29.44 -22.88
N LEU A 395 -23.24 -30.04 -22.64
CA LEU A 395 -23.86 -30.99 -23.56
C LEU A 395 -24.19 -30.35 -24.91
N LEU A 396 -24.78 -29.16 -24.90
CA LEU A 396 -25.07 -28.38 -26.11
C LEU A 396 -23.79 -28.09 -26.90
N LYS A 397 -22.73 -27.60 -26.24
CA LYS A 397 -21.44 -27.36 -26.89
C LYS A 397 -20.85 -28.63 -27.50
N ARG A 398 -20.97 -29.78 -26.85
CA ARG A 398 -20.48 -31.06 -27.38
C ARG A 398 -21.26 -31.51 -28.61
N HIS A 399 -22.55 -31.22 -28.68
CA HIS A 399 -23.38 -31.45 -29.86
C HIS A 399 -22.98 -30.54 -31.02
N LEU A 400 -22.85 -29.23 -30.79
CA LEU A 400 -22.42 -28.27 -31.81
C LEU A 400 -21.04 -28.60 -32.37
N LEU A 401 -20.13 -29.11 -31.52
CA LEU A 401 -18.80 -29.55 -31.93
C LEU A 401 -18.77 -30.97 -32.55
N ARG A 402 -19.92 -31.62 -32.73
CA ARG A 402 -20.07 -33.01 -33.22
C ARG A 402 -19.25 -34.03 -32.44
N LYS A 403 -18.95 -33.75 -31.17
CA LYS A 403 -18.23 -34.66 -30.25
C LYS A 403 -19.17 -35.68 -29.60
N SER A 404 -20.42 -35.31 -29.39
CA SER A 404 -21.48 -36.18 -28.88
C SER A 404 -22.82 -35.58 -29.31
N LEU A 405 -23.56 -36.27 -30.18
CA LEU A 405 -24.81 -35.74 -30.70
C LEU A 405 -25.95 -36.00 -29.72
N LEU A 406 -26.66 -34.93 -29.33
CA LEU A 406 -27.95 -35.01 -28.66
C LEU A 406 -28.98 -35.68 -29.59
N THR A 407 -29.90 -36.42 -28.97
CA THR A 407 -31.02 -37.10 -29.66
C THR A 407 -32.26 -37.05 -28.78
N GLY A 408 -33.43 -37.28 -29.37
CA GLY A 408 -34.70 -37.35 -28.62
C GLY A 408 -34.99 -36.10 -27.81
N THR A 409 -35.42 -36.28 -26.56
CA THR A 409 -35.82 -35.19 -25.65
C THR A 409 -34.69 -34.17 -25.41
N SER A 410 -33.45 -34.62 -25.26
CA SER A 410 -32.31 -33.70 -25.06
C SER A 410 -32.06 -32.80 -26.27
N LEU A 411 -32.39 -33.24 -27.49
CA LEU A 411 -32.30 -32.40 -28.68
C LEU A 411 -33.44 -31.38 -28.74
N LEU A 412 -34.65 -31.77 -28.32
CA LEU A 412 -35.80 -30.87 -28.24
C LEU A 412 -35.60 -29.80 -27.17
N ASN A 413 -35.06 -30.16 -26.00
CA ASN A 413 -34.79 -29.21 -24.92
C ASN A 413 -33.65 -28.24 -25.26
N ALA A 414 -32.80 -28.59 -26.23
CA ALA A 414 -31.68 -27.76 -26.67
C ALA A 414 -32.06 -26.67 -27.69
N ASP A 415 -33.19 -26.82 -28.38
CA ASP A 415 -33.78 -25.82 -29.29
C ASP A 415 -34.54 -24.78 -28.46
N VAL A 416 -33.79 -23.88 -27.81
CA VAL A 416 -34.35 -22.98 -26.80
C VAL A 416 -35.11 -21.81 -27.42
N ASN A 417 -34.84 -21.46 -28.68
CA ASN A 417 -35.62 -20.45 -29.42
C ASN A 417 -36.72 -21.05 -30.32
N LYS A 418 -36.89 -22.38 -30.33
CA LYS A 418 -37.90 -23.12 -31.08
C LYS A 418 -37.88 -22.87 -32.58
N ASP A 419 -36.73 -22.55 -33.16
CA ASP A 419 -36.63 -22.31 -34.61
C ASP A 419 -36.48 -23.61 -35.42
N GLY A 420 -36.43 -24.76 -34.74
CA GLY A 420 -36.30 -26.09 -35.33
C GLY A 420 -34.84 -26.50 -35.60
N SER A 421 -33.88 -25.66 -35.28
CA SER A 421 -32.45 -25.90 -35.43
C SER A 421 -31.75 -25.76 -34.08
N VAL A 422 -30.86 -26.70 -33.75
CA VAL A 422 -30.00 -26.59 -32.56
C VAL A 422 -28.64 -26.07 -32.98
N ASP A 423 -28.38 -24.77 -32.76
CA ASP A 423 -27.17 -24.10 -33.23
C ASP A 423 -26.51 -23.14 -32.20
N SER A 424 -25.59 -22.28 -32.67
CA SER A 424 -24.87 -21.32 -31.81
C SER A 424 -25.78 -20.28 -31.14
N THR A 425 -26.95 -20.04 -31.70
CA THR A 425 -27.99 -19.15 -31.18
C THR A 425 -28.55 -19.71 -29.89
N ASP A 426 -28.90 -21.00 -29.88
CA ASP A 426 -29.32 -21.72 -28.67
C ASP A 426 -28.25 -21.72 -27.60
N CYS A 427 -26.99 -21.98 -27.99
CA CYS A 427 -25.88 -21.96 -27.05
C CYS A 427 -25.70 -20.57 -26.43
N THR A 428 -25.97 -19.51 -27.19
CA THR A 428 -25.89 -18.14 -26.71
C THR A 428 -27.05 -17.82 -25.77
N LEU A 429 -28.26 -18.24 -26.12
CA LEU A 429 -29.46 -18.04 -25.30
C LEU A 429 -29.39 -18.85 -24.00
N LEU A 430 -29.01 -20.12 -24.05
CA LEU A 430 -28.78 -20.96 -22.87
C LEU A 430 -27.69 -20.37 -21.97
N LYS A 431 -26.58 -19.89 -22.55
CA LYS A 431 -25.55 -19.18 -21.77
C LYS A 431 -26.09 -17.89 -21.15
N ARG A 432 -26.87 -17.10 -21.88
CA ARG A 432 -27.50 -15.88 -21.38
C ARG A 432 -28.52 -16.18 -20.27
N TYR A 433 -29.24 -17.28 -20.36
CA TYR A 433 -30.18 -17.74 -19.34
C TYR A 433 -29.45 -18.19 -18.06
N ILE A 434 -28.41 -19.01 -18.18
CA ILE A 434 -27.55 -19.43 -17.06
C ILE A 434 -26.87 -18.23 -16.39
N LEU A 435 -26.42 -17.26 -17.19
CA LEU A 435 -25.86 -15.98 -16.71
C LEU A 435 -26.93 -14.96 -16.29
N ARG A 436 -28.21 -15.34 -16.32
CA ARG A 436 -29.38 -14.52 -15.93
C ARG A 436 -29.51 -13.19 -16.68
N VAL A 437 -28.96 -13.12 -17.88
CA VAL A 437 -29.10 -12.01 -18.84
C VAL A 437 -30.52 -12.01 -19.46
N ILE A 438 -31.17 -13.17 -19.54
CA ILE A 438 -32.57 -13.33 -19.95
C ILE A 438 -33.30 -14.13 -18.87
N LYS A 439 -34.57 -13.81 -18.61
CA LYS A 439 -35.41 -14.49 -17.60
C LYS A 439 -36.19 -15.67 -18.17
N GLU A 440 -36.40 -15.67 -19.48
CA GLU A 440 -37.12 -16.68 -20.23
C GLU A 440 -36.48 -16.83 -21.61
N PHE A 441 -36.67 -17.98 -22.25
CA PHE A 441 -36.27 -18.16 -23.65
C PHE A 441 -37.31 -17.51 -24.58
N PRO A 442 -36.86 -16.94 -25.72
CA PRO A 442 -37.78 -16.37 -26.71
C PRO A 442 -38.72 -17.44 -27.27
N GLU A 443 -39.98 -17.07 -27.52
CA GLU A 443 -40.99 -17.93 -28.14
C GLU A 443 -40.78 -18.18 -29.63
#